data_AF-A0A1F7F094-F1
#
_entry.id   AF-A0A1F7F094-F1
#
_cell.length_a   1.000
_cell.length_b   1.000
_cell.length_c   1.000
_cell.angle_alpha   90.00
_cell.angle_beta   90.00
_cell.angle_gamma   90.00
#
_symmetry.space_group_name_H-M   'P 1'
#
loop_
_entity.id
_entity.type
_entity.pdbx_description
1 polymer ?
#
loop_
_entity_poly.entity_id
_entity_poly.type
_entity_poly.pdbx_seq_one_letter_code
_entity_poly.pdbx_strand_id
1 'polypeptide(L)'
;MKKTLPFILAAALFFPMVLSAQEEMTYEQWELGIADAQKREQEAKAKIAGEQSQITALKEQIAQAVKQTEATRQEALSQIGKTPEEISAWNEKIDELVRKLQDLNMLSPDELVKRISELKGIESTLTTLKQAKEALLFASIARIAEVEGLIQQVRSNLPDKPMSYQVRLIPQNRDCLWRIAGYQEIYNDPLQWPRLYEANKDQIDKTYARYSRNTADAKYEKAADLIFPGQVFDIPR
;
A
#
# COMPACT_ATOMS: atom_id res chain seq x y z
N MET A 1 -72.21 -8.88 18.45
CA MET A 1 -71.82 -7.53 17.99
C MET A 1 -70.30 -7.45 17.94
N LYS A 2 -69.75 -6.92 16.82
CA LYS A 2 -68.38 -6.34 16.61
C LYS A 2 -67.20 -7.35 16.73
N LYS A 3 -66.56 -7.85 15.65
CA LYS A 3 -65.73 -7.25 14.57
C LYS A 3 -64.55 -6.38 15.04
N THR A 4 -63.40 -6.61 14.37
CA THR A 4 -62.18 -5.80 14.06
C THR A 4 -60.92 -6.11 14.88
N LEU A 5 -59.66 -6.17 14.40
CA LEU A 5 -58.86 -6.23 13.13
C LEU A 5 -57.35 -6.24 13.59
N PRO A 6 -56.27 -6.56 12.82
CA PRO A 6 -55.81 -5.86 11.60
C PRO A 6 -55.36 -6.82 10.45
N PHE A 7 -55.61 -6.55 9.16
CA PHE A 7 -54.86 -5.66 8.23
C PHE A 7 -53.37 -6.06 8.10
N ILE A 8 -53.04 -7.01 7.22
CA ILE A 8 -52.55 -6.85 5.84
C ILE A 8 -51.24 -6.05 5.74
N LEU A 9 -50.18 -6.73 5.31
CA LEU A 9 -49.16 -6.14 4.44
C LEU A 9 -48.99 -7.04 3.21
N ALA A 10 -49.26 -6.45 2.05
CA ALA A 10 -49.25 -7.08 0.74
C ALA A 10 -47.82 -7.19 0.19
N ALA A 11 -47.51 -8.31 -0.47
CA ALA A 11 -46.44 -8.40 -1.46
C ALA A 11 -47.03 -9.05 -2.72
N ALA A 12 -47.30 -8.20 -3.70
CA ALA A 12 -47.82 -8.57 -5.01
C ALA A 12 -46.73 -9.29 -5.82
N LEU A 13 -46.92 -10.58 -6.10
CA LEU A 13 -46.33 -11.24 -7.26
C LEU A 13 -47.39 -11.26 -8.36
N PHE A 14 -47.20 -10.40 -9.35
CA PHE A 14 -47.97 -10.37 -10.59
C PHE A 14 -47.86 -11.72 -11.31
N PHE A 15 -48.88 -12.56 -11.17
CA PHE A 15 -49.11 -13.71 -12.05
C PHE A 15 -49.96 -13.21 -13.23
N PRO A 16 -49.55 -13.36 -14.50
CA PRO A 16 -50.49 -13.16 -15.59
C PRO A 16 -51.57 -14.25 -15.46
N MET A 17 -52.77 -13.82 -15.07
CA MET A 17 -53.94 -14.67 -14.94
C MET A 17 -54.36 -15.11 -16.34
N VAL A 18 -53.82 -16.25 -16.80
CA VAL A 18 -54.49 -17.06 -17.81
C VAL A 18 -55.73 -17.61 -17.14
N LEU A 19 -56.91 -17.14 -17.53
CA LEU A 19 -58.18 -17.78 -17.18
C LEU A 19 -58.19 -19.16 -17.84
N SER A 20 -57.70 -20.19 -17.13
CA SER A 20 -58.03 -21.57 -17.46
C SER A 20 -59.41 -21.87 -16.90
N ALA A 21 -60.34 -22.24 -17.77
CA ALA A 21 -61.60 -22.85 -17.38
C ALA A 21 -61.31 -23.99 -16.39
N GLN A 22 -61.95 -23.94 -15.22
CA GLN A 22 -61.81 -24.98 -14.20
C GLN A 22 -62.61 -26.19 -14.68
N GLU A 23 -61.99 -27.06 -15.48
CA GLU A 23 -62.46 -28.43 -15.66
C GLU A 23 -62.50 -29.06 -14.26
N GLU A 24 -63.68 -29.49 -13.82
CA GLU A 24 -63.82 -30.28 -12.60
C GLU A 24 -63.03 -31.57 -12.78
N MET A 25 -61.81 -31.62 -12.21
CA MET A 25 -60.97 -32.81 -12.18
C MET A 25 -61.79 -33.98 -11.65
N THR A 26 -61.79 -35.11 -12.35
CA THR A 26 -62.44 -36.30 -11.80
C THR A 26 -61.72 -36.72 -10.52
N TYR A 27 -62.45 -37.36 -9.59
CA TYR A 27 -61.87 -37.81 -8.31
C TYR A 27 -60.59 -38.65 -8.50
N GLU A 28 -60.55 -39.49 -9.54
CA GLU A 28 -59.36 -40.27 -9.92
C GLU A 28 -58.18 -39.40 -10.39
N GLN A 29 -58.43 -38.33 -11.16
CA GLN A 29 -57.38 -37.38 -11.57
C GLN A 29 -56.82 -36.60 -10.38
N TRP A 30 -57.68 -36.27 -9.40
CA TRP A 30 -57.26 -35.63 -8.16
C TRP A 30 -56.39 -36.56 -7.31
N GLU A 31 -56.78 -37.83 -7.13
CA GLU A 31 -55.98 -38.82 -6.39
C GLU A 31 -54.60 -39.00 -7.02
N LEU A 32 -54.52 -39.09 -8.36
CA LEU A 32 -53.24 -39.15 -9.09
C LEU A 32 -52.40 -37.87 -8.90
N GLY A 33 -53.03 -36.69 -8.91
CA GLY A 33 -52.37 -35.42 -8.69
C GLY A 33 -51.77 -35.27 -7.28
N ILE A 34 -52.50 -35.74 -6.25
CA ILE A 34 -52.00 -35.79 -4.87
C ILE A 34 -50.83 -36.77 -4.74
N ALA A 35 -50.94 -37.96 -5.34
CA ALA A 35 -49.86 -38.94 -5.33
C ALA A 35 -48.57 -38.41 -5.99
N ASP A 36 -48.70 -37.72 -7.14
CA ASP A 36 -47.55 -37.09 -7.81
C ASP A 36 -46.95 -35.94 -6.99
N ALA A 37 -47.79 -35.10 -6.38
CA ALA A 37 -47.34 -34.03 -5.48
C ALA A 37 -46.60 -34.57 -4.25
N GLN A 38 -47.12 -35.64 -3.63
CA GLN A 38 -46.48 -36.33 -2.51
C GLN A 38 -45.13 -36.93 -2.92
N LYS A 39 -45.05 -37.53 -4.10
CA LYS A 39 -43.79 -38.06 -4.63
C LYS A 39 -42.76 -36.94 -4.83
N ARG A 40 -43.15 -35.83 -5.47
CA ARG A 40 -42.27 -34.65 -5.64
C ARG A 40 -41.82 -34.06 -4.31
N GLU A 41 -42.69 -34.01 -3.31
CA GLU A 41 -42.34 -33.57 -1.95
C GLU A 41 -41.32 -34.50 -1.29
N GLN A 42 -41.50 -35.82 -1.39
CA GLN A 42 -40.55 -36.80 -0.85
C GLN A 42 -39.19 -36.70 -1.54
N GLU A 43 -39.17 -36.59 -2.88
CA GLU A 43 -37.94 -36.41 -3.65
C GLU A 43 -37.23 -35.09 -3.29
N ALA A 44 -37.97 -33.99 -3.14
CA ALA A 44 -37.41 -32.71 -2.72
C ALA A 44 -36.84 -32.78 -1.30
N LYS A 45 -37.53 -33.41 -0.35
CA LYS A 45 -37.03 -33.63 1.01
C LYS A 45 -35.76 -34.48 1.03
N ALA A 46 -35.70 -35.53 0.23
CA ALA A 46 -34.51 -36.37 0.09
C ALA A 46 -33.32 -35.58 -0.49
N LYS A 47 -33.56 -34.74 -1.50
CA LYS A 47 -32.54 -33.84 -2.07
C LYS A 47 -32.04 -32.83 -1.05
N ILE A 48 -32.93 -32.15 -0.33
CA ILE A 48 -32.57 -31.19 0.74
C ILE A 48 -31.75 -31.89 1.83
N ALA A 49 -32.14 -33.09 2.26
CA ALA A 49 -31.36 -33.85 3.23
C ALA A 49 -29.96 -34.21 2.71
N GLY A 50 -29.86 -34.58 1.43
CA GLY A 50 -28.58 -34.83 0.76
C GLY A 50 -27.69 -33.59 0.71
N GLU A 51 -28.22 -32.45 0.27
CA GLU A 51 -27.52 -31.16 0.25
C GLU A 51 -27.08 -30.73 1.66
N GLN A 52 -27.95 -30.91 2.67
CA GLN A 52 -27.62 -30.58 4.05
C GLN A 52 -26.47 -31.45 4.60
N SER A 53 -26.43 -32.73 4.22
CA SER A 53 -25.31 -33.61 4.54
C SER A 53 -24.02 -33.15 3.86
N GLN A 54 -24.08 -32.72 2.59
CA GLN A 54 -22.92 -32.19 1.87
C GLN A 54 -22.42 -30.89 2.50
N ILE A 55 -23.31 -29.96 2.85
CA ILE A 55 -22.97 -28.71 3.55
C ILE A 55 -22.25 -29.02 4.87
N THR A 56 -22.74 -29.99 5.63
CA THR A 56 -22.14 -30.40 6.90
C THR A 56 -20.74 -30.97 6.68
N ALA A 57 -20.57 -31.85 5.69
CA ALA A 57 -19.27 -32.42 5.34
C ALA A 57 -18.28 -31.34 4.87
N LEU A 58 -18.70 -30.41 4.03
CA LEU A 58 -17.85 -29.30 3.56
C LEU A 58 -17.44 -28.37 4.70
N LYS A 59 -18.34 -28.08 5.64
CA LYS A 59 -18.01 -27.29 6.84
C LYS A 59 -16.93 -27.97 7.69
N GLU A 60 -17.02 -29.28 7.85
CA GLU A 60 -16.00 -30.05 8.58
C GLU A 60 -14.65 -30.01 7.84
N GLN A 61 -14.65 -30.19 6.52
CA GLN A 61 -13.43 -30.08 5.70
C GLN A 61 -12.79 -28.69 5.80
N ILE A 62 -13.59 -27.62 5.78
CA ILE A 62 -13.11 -26.25 5.99
C ILE A 62 -12.48 -26.11 7.37
N ALA A 63 -13.14 -26.60 8.42
CA ALA A 63 -12.61 -26.53 9.79
C ALA A 63 -11.28 -27.27 9.91
N GLN A 64 -11.16 -28.44 9.28
CA GLN A 64 -9.93 -29.22 9.25
C GLN A 64 -8.80 -28.51 8.48
N ALA A 65 -9.11 -27.94 7.30
CA ALA A 65 -8.16 -27.18 6.50
C ALA A 65 -7.65 -25.92 7.24
N VAL A 66 -8.53 -25.21 7.94
CA VAL A 66 -8.17 -24.06 8.78
C VAL A 66 -7.23 -24.50 9.91
N LYS A 67 -7.55 -25.60 10.60
CA LYS A 67 -6.69 -26.15 11.66
C LYS A 67 -5.31 -26.54 11.15
N GLN A 68 -5.23 -27.20 9.99
CA GLN A 68 -3.95 -27.56 9.36
C GLN A 68 -3.15 -26.32 8.96
N THR A 69 -3.80 -25.31 8.37
CA THR A 69 -3.16 -24.05 7.98
C THR A 69 -2.56 -23.33 9.20
N GLU A 70 -3.29 -23.29 10.31
CA GLU A 70 -2.81 -22.68 11.55
C GLU A 70 -1.63 -23.45 12.15
N ALA A 71 -1.67 -24.78 12.13
CA ALA A 71 -0.55 -25.61 12.59
C ALA A 71 0.71 -25.36 11.75
N THR A 72 0.60 -25.35 10.41
CA THR A 72 1.72 -25.04 9.52
C THR A 72 2.27 -23.63 9.73
N ARG A 73 1.39 -22.65 9.97
CA ARG A 73 1.81 -21.27 10.30
C ARG A 73 2.63 -21.25 11.58
N GLN A 74 2.14 -21.87 12.65
CA GLN A 74 2.85 -21.92 13.94
C GLN A 74 4.19 -22.64 13.83
N GLU A 75 4.26 -23.71 13.04
CA GLU A 75 5.51 -24.41 12.75
C GLU A 75 6.51 -23.49 12.02
N ALA A 76 6.09 -22.81 10.95
CA ALA A 76 6.94 -21.88 10.22
C ALA A 76 7.48 -20.74 11.11
N LEU A 77 6.63 -20.20 11.99
CA LEU A 77 7.03 -19.19 12.98
C LEU A 77 8.04 -19.75 13.98
N SER A 78 7.84 -20.98 14.46
CA SER A 78 8.77 -21.65 15.36
C SER A 78 10.14 -21.86 14.71
N GLN A 79 10.19 -22.21 13.42
CA GLN A 79 11.45 -22.39 12.68
C GLN A 79 12.27 -21.10 12.58
N ILE A 80 11.62 -19.94 12.41
CA ILE A 80 12.31 -18.64 12.38
C ILE A 80 12.49 -18.03 13.78
N GLY A 81 11.97 -18.70 14.82
CA GLY A 81 12.02 -18.25 16.22
C GLY A 81 11.24 -16.96 16.45
N LYS A 82 10.03 -16.88 15.88
CA LYS A 82 9.14 -15.72 15.99
C LYS A 82 7.78 -16.10 16.56
N THR A 83 7.08 -15.14 17.15
CA THR A 83 5.70 -15.30 17.61
C THR A 83 4.70 -14.62 16.66
N PRO A 84 3.41 -15.01 16.69
CA PRO A 84 2.37 -14.33 15.93
C PRO A 84 2.29 -12.83 16.22
N GLU A 85 2.52 -12.43 17.47
CA GLU A 85 2.49 -11.03 17.92
C GLU A 85 3.65 -10.23 17.32
N GLU A 86 4.86 -10.80 17.25
CA GLU A 86 6.01 -10.16 16.59
C GLU A 86 5.74 -9.96 15.10
N ILE A 87 5.13 -10.93 14.42
CA ILE A 87 4.74 -10.79 13.00
C ILE A 87 3.65 -9.73 12.84
N SER A 88 2.66 -9.69 13.74
CA SER A 88 1.63 -8.63 13.72
C SER A 88 2.26 -7.25 13.86
N ALA A 89 3.16 -7.07 14.84
CA ALA A 89 3.86 -5.80 15.04
C ALA A 89 4.75 -5.42 13.85
N TRP A 90 5.38 -6.39 13.19
CA TRP A 90 6.14 -6.14 11.96
C TRP A 90 5.22 -5.72 10.81
N ASN A 91 4.07 -6.37 10.64
CA ASN A 91 3.07 -5.99 9.64
C ASN A 91 2.50 -4.60 9.89
N GLU A 92 2.23 -4.22 11.14
CA GLU A 92 1.77 -2.87 11.50
C GLU A 92 2.78 -1.79 11.07
N LYS A 93 4.08 -2.07 11.19
CA LYS A 93 5.13 -1.16 10.69
C LYS A 93 5.09 -1.04 9.17
N ILE A 94 4.89 -2.15 8.46
CA ILE A 94 4.71 -2.12 7.00
C ILE A 94 3.45 -1.31 6.63
N ASP A 95 2.34 -1.51 7.32
CA ASP A 95 1.09 -0.77 7.11
C ASP A 95 1.27 0.74 7.35
N GLU A 96 2.10 1.11 8.32
CA GLU A 96 2.50 2.50 8.54
C GLU A 96 3.30 3.06 7.35
N LEU A 97 4.26 2.31 6.80
CA LEU A 97 5.00 2.73 5.61
C LEU A 97 4.06 2.89 4.40
N VAL A 98 3.13 1.94 4.19
CA VAL A 98 2.14 2.00 3.12
C VAL A 98 1.29 3.27 3.25
N ARG A 99 0.75 3.57 4.44
CA ARG A 99 -0.04 4.78 4.67
C ARG A 99 0.75 6.05 4.38
N LYS A 100 1.98 6.16 4.90
CA LYS A 100 2.85 7.31 4.62
C LYS A 100 3.13 7.47 3.13
N LEU A 101 3.37 6.38 2.41
CA LEU A 101 3.60 6.44 0.96
C LEU A 101 2.34 6.83 0.20
N GLN A 102 1.17 6.35 0.60
CA GLN A 102 -0.10 6.77 0.02
C GLN A 102 -0.36 8.26 0.24
N ASP A 103 -0.10 8.77 1.45
CA ASP A 103 -0.19 10.20 1.76
C ASP A 103 0.76 11.02 0.89
N LEU A 104 2.01 10.57 0.72
CA LEU A 104 2.99 11.22 -0.15
C LEU A 104 2.55 11.20 -1.61
N ASN A 105 1.95 10.10 -2.07
CA ASN A 105 1.50 9.94 -3.46
C ASN A 105 0.31 10.85 -3.80
N MET A 106 -0.42 11.37 -2.80
CA MET A 106 -1.51 12.33 -2.99
C MET A 106 -1.03 13.78 -3.12
N LEU A 107 0.24 14.06 -2.80
CA LEU A 107 0.80 15.42 -2.87
C LEU A 107 1.05 15.85 -4.31
N SER A 108 1.00 17.15 -4.55
CA SER A 108 1.48 17.71 -5.81
C SER A 108 3.00 17.51 -5.95
N PRO A 109 3.53 17.46 -7.19
CA PRO A 109 4.97 17.28 -7.43
C PRO A 109 5.85 18.26 -6.63
N ASP A 110 5.44 19.53 -6.51
CA ASP A 110 6.19 20.57 -5.79
C ASP A 110 6.17 20.39 -4.25
N GLU A 111 5.06 19.92 -3.70
CA GLU A 111 4.95 19.61 -2.26
C GLU A 111 5.71 18.34 -1.89
N LEU A 112 5.71 17.36 -2.79
CA LEU A 112 6.42 16.10 -2.63
C LEU A 112 7.93 16.34 -2.51
N VAL A 113 8.48 17.35 -3.19
CA VAL A 113 9.89 17.77 -3.02
C VAL A 113 10.19 18.18 -1.59
N LYS A 114 9.30 18.96 -0.97
CA LYS A 114 9.50 19.45 0.41
C LYS A 114 9.51 18.32 1.43
N ARG A 115 8.92 17.17 1.09
CA ARG A 115 8.82 15.97 1.93
C ARG A 115 9.71 14.82 1.45
N ILE A 116 10.67 15.08 0.57
CA ILE A 116 11.56 14.02 0.04
C ILE A 116 12.38 13.34 1.16
N SER A 117 12.67 14.04 2.25
CA SER A 117 13.31 13.47 3.43
C SER A 117 12.47 12.36 4.08
N GLU A 118 11.14 12.48 4.04
CA GLU A 118 10.22 11.45 4.56
C GLU A 118 10.33 10.16 3.73
N LEU A 119 10.39 10.29 2.40
CA LEU A 119 10.60 9.15 1.49
C LEU A 119 11.92 8.42 1.77
N LYS A 120 13.01 9.16 1.99
CA LYS A 120 14.30 8.56 2.38
C LYS A 120 14.22 7.84 3.73
N GLY A 121 13.51 8.42 4.70
CA GLY A 121 13.26 7.78 5.99
C GLY A 121 12.47 6.47 5.86
N ILE A 122 11.48 6.44 4.97
CA ILE A 122 10.70 5.24 4.64
C ILE A 122 11.60 4.16 4.03
N GLU A 123 12.44 4.51 3.05
CA GLU A 123 13.39 3.59 2.44
C GLU A 123 14.40 3.02 3.45
N SER A 124 14.92 3.86 4.34
CA SER A 124 15.80 3.42 5.42
C SER A 124 15.09 2.48 6.40
N THR A 125 13.82 2.74 6.71
CA THR A 125 13.03 1.87 7.58
C THR A 125 12.76 0.53 6.90
N LEU A 126 12.39 0.55 5.61
CA LEU A 126 12.16 -0.65 4.81
C LEU A 126 13.40 -1.53 4.72
N THR A 127 14.57 -0.96 4.46
CA THR A 127 15.84 -1.73 4.44
C THR A 127 16.12 -2.42 5.77
N THR A 128 15.83 -1.76 6.89
CA THR A 128 15.93 -2.37 8.23
C THR A 128 14.93 -3.52 8.40
N LEU A 129 13.67 -3.31 8.00
CA LEU A 129 12.62 -4.34 8.10
C LEU A 129 12.94 -5.57 7.23
N LYS A 130 13.59 -5.39 6.08
CA LYS A 130 14.03 -6.46 5.18
C LYS A 130 15.14 -7.34 5.76
N GLN A 131 15.92 -6.82 6.72
CA GLN A 131 16.98 -7.58 7.39
C GLN A 131 16.44 -8.44 8.55
N ALA A 132 15.21 -8.17 9.00
CA ALA A 132 14.59 -8.88 10.10
C ALA A 132 14.15 -10.30 9.67
N LYS A 133 14.10 -11.26 10.60
CA LYS A 133 13.70 -12.65 10.30
C LYS A 133 12.25 -12.77 9.83
N GLU A 134 11.41 -11.83 10.25
CA GLU A 134 10.02 -11.66 9.87
C GLU A 134 9.87 -11.52 8.34
N ALA A 135 10.87 -10.95 7.66
CA ALA A 135 10.89 -10.79 6.21
C ALA A 135 11.13 -12.10 5.45
N LEU A 136 11.55 -13.19 6.13
CA LEU A 136 11.78 -14.49 5.50
C LEU A 136 10.47 -15.22 5.16
N LEU A 137 9.35 -14.83 5.77
CA LEU A 137 8.06 -15.44 5.49
C LEU A 137 7.57 -15.04 4.11
N PHE A 138 6.98 -16.00 3.38
CA PHE A 138 6.44 -15.76 2.04
C PHE A 138 5.41 -14.61 2.01
N ALA A 139 4.52 -14.54 3.00
CA ALA A 139 3.55 -13.46 3.12
C ALA A 139 4.22 -12.09 3.27
N SER A 140 5.33 -12.00 4.00
CA SER A 140 6.10 -10.78 4.20
C SER A 140 6.76 -10.29 2.91
N ILE A 141 7.20 -11.20 2.03
CA ILE A 141 7.81 -10.86 0.73
C ILE A 141 6.83 -10.06 -0.13
N ALA A 142 5.57 -10.51 -0.23
CA ALA A 142 4.55 -9.81 -1.00
C ALA A 142 4.28 -8.40 -0.45
N ARG A 143 4.24 -8.25 0.87
CA ARG A 143 4.06 -6.95 1.54
C ARG A 143 5.24 -6.01 1.31
N ILE A 144 6.48 -6.51 1.33
CA ILE A 144 7.67 -5.71 1.00
C ILE A 144 7.60 -5.22 -0.45
N ALA A 145 7.26 -6.09 -1.38
CA ALA A 145 7.16 -5.74 -2.80
C ALA A 145 6.12 -4.64 -3.06
N GLU A 146 5.01 -4.63 -2.32
CA GLU A 146 4.01 -3.55 -2.37
C GLU A 146 4.60 -2.20 -1.94
N VAL A 147 5.32 -2.16 -0.82
CA VAL A 147 5.99 -0.93 -0.35
C VAL A 147 7.03 -0.46 -1.37
N GLU A 148 7.82 -1.37 -1.93
CA GLU A 148 8.80 -1.04 -2.98
C GLU A 148 8.13 -0.46 -4.23
N GLY A 149 7.00 -1.04 -4.65
CA GLY A 149 6.20 -0.52 -5.77
C GLY A 149 5.68 0.90 -5.50
N LEU A 150 5.15 1.15 -4.30
CA LEU A 150 4.68 2.48 -3.90
C LEU A 150 5.82 3.49 -3.82
N ILE A 151 7.00 3.11 -3.32
CA ILE A 151 8.20 3.95 -3.34
C ILE A 151 8.52 4.36 -4.78
N GLN A 152 8.51 3.42 -5.73
CA GLN A 152 8.78 3.75 -7.14
C GLN A 152 7.72 4.66 -7.75
N GLN A 153 6.45 4.47 -7.40
CA GLN A 153 5.37 5.35 -7.84
C GLN A 153 5.56 6.77 -7.32
N VAL A 154 5.82 6.94 -6.03
CA VAL A 154 6.10 8.24 -5.41
C VAL A 154 7.34 8.89 -6.05
N ARG A 155 8.39 8.11 -6.30
CA ARG A 155 9.59 8.58 -7.02
C ARG A 155 9.31 9.02 -8.45
N SER A 156 8.35 8.41 -9.13
CA SER A 156 8.00 8.78 -10.51
C SER A 156 7.20 10.08 -10.58
N ASN A 157 6.53 10.44 -9.48
CA ASN A 157 5.75 11.69 -9.36
C ASN A 157 6.61 12.91 -8.95
N LEU A 158 7.88 12.68 -8.62
CA LEU A 158 8.86 13.74 -8.39
C LEU A 158 9.03 14.56 -9.70
N PRO A 159 8.94 15.90 -9.66
CA PRO A 159 9.05 16.70 -10.88
C PRO A 159 10.42 16.53 -11.55
N ASP A 160 10.44 16.42 -12.88
CA ASP A 160 11.63 16.15 -13.72
C ASP A 160 12.69 17.27 -13.68
N LYS A 161 12.33 18.44 -13.15
CA LYS A 161 13.25 19.58 -13.04
C LYS A 161 14.14 19.42 -11.80
N PRO A 162 15.48 19.54 -11.92
CA PRO A 162 16.33 19.65 -10.75
C PRO A 162 15.83 20.85 -9.93
N MET A 163 15.65 20.64 -8.63
CA MET A 163 15.39 21.75 -7.73
C MET A 163 16.59 22.70 -7.83
N SER A 164 16.37 24.00 -7.94
CA SER A 164 17.49 24.95 -7.92
C SER A 164 17.63 25.51 -6.52
N TYR A 165 18.85 25.62 -6.03
CA TYR A 165 19.17 26.23 -4.74
C TYR A 165 20.03 27.47 -4.94
N GLN A 166 19.56 28.61 -4.43
CA GLN A 166 20.36 29.82 -4.39
C GLN A 166 21.17 29.88 -3.10
N VAL A 167 22.49 29.90 -3.23
CA VAL A 167 23.44 30.02 -2.11
C VAL A 167 23.18 31.29 -1.32
N ARG A 168 22.98 31.17 -0.02
CA ARG A 168 22.63 32.29 0.87
C ARG A 168 23.87 32.88 1.54
N LEU A 169 23.82 34.19 1.80
CA LEU A 169 24.79 34.84 2.67
C LEU A 169 24.33 34.72 4.12
N ILE A 170 24.93 33.80 4.86
CA ILE A 170 24.69 33.62 6.30
C ILE A 170 25.96 34.06 7.04
N PRO A 171 25.98 35.21 7.75
CA PRO A 171 27.20 35.82 8.26
C PRO A 171 28.05 34.92 9.17
N GLN A 172 27.42 34.16 10.06
CA GLN A 172 28.09 33.27 11.02
C GLN A 172 28.22 31.82 10.53
N ASN A 173 27.51 31.48 9.46
CA ASN A 173 27.34 30.10 9.00
C ASN A 173 27.16 30.05 7.48
N ARG A 174 28.16 30.54 6.74
CA ARG A 174 28.13 30.57 5.27
C ARG A 174 27.77 29.21 4.68
N ASP A 175 27.01 29.23 3.60
CA ASP A 175 26.71 28.03 2.86
C ASP A 175 27.99 27.44 2.26
N CYS A 176 28.12 26.12 2.40
CA CYS A 176 29.12 25.30 1.73
C CYS A 176 28.41 24.04 1.22
N LEU A 177 29.00 23.31 0.28
CA LEU A 177 28.36 22.14 -0.34
C LEU A 177 27.86 21.12 0.70
N TRP A 178 28.66 20.89 1.75
CA TRP A 178 28.30 20.03 2.88
C TRP A 178 27.03 20.49 3.59
N ARG A 179 26.94 21.79 3.90
CA ARG A 179 25.77 22.37 4.59
C ARG A 179 24.55 22.41 3.69
N ILE A 180 24.73 22.73 2.41
CA ILE A 180 23.64 22.74 1.42
C ILE A 180 23.06 21.33 1.29
N ALA A 181 23.90 20.31 1.13
CA ALA A 181 23.49 18.90 1.11
C ALA A 181 22.78 18.48 2.41
N GLY A 182 23.23 19.01 3.55
CA GLY A 182 22.64 18.75 4.86
C GLY A 182 21.25 19.36 5.08
N TYR A 183 20.79 20.29 4.24
CA TYR A 183 19.44 20.82 4.40
C TYR A 183 18.39 19.76 4.12
N GLN A 184 17.35 19.75 4.97
CA GLN A 184 16.25 18.79 4.89
C GLN A 184 15.57 18.80 3.51
N GLU A 185 15.45 19.99 2.90
CA GLU A 185 14.85 20.21 1.57
C GLU A 185 15.75 19.80 0.40
N ILE A 186 17.05 19.57 0.63
CA ILE A 186 18.02 19.22 -0.41
C ILE A 186 18.29 17.72 -0.38
N TYR A 187 19.13 17.24 0.55
CA TYR A 187 19.37 15.81 0.73
C TYR A 187 19.11 15.29 2.14
N ASN A 188 19.01 16.17 3.14
CA ASN A 188 19.02 15.81 4.56
C ASN A 188 20.22 14.94 4.96
N ASP A 189 21.28 14.96 4.15
CA ASP A 189 22.48 14.16 4.35
C ASP A 189 23.67 14.98 3.85
N PRO A 190 24.45 15.56 4.79
CA PRO A 190 25.61 16.34 4.43
C PRO A 190 26.68 15.57 3.65
N LEU A 191 26.73 14.23 3.76
CA LEU A 191 27.67 13.39 3.03
C LEU A 191 27.36 13.29 1.53
N GLN A 192 26.18 13.73 1.10
CA GLN A 192 25.77 13.79 -0.31
C GLN A 192 26.35 15.02 -1.04
N TRP A 193 27.16 15.85 -0.37
CA TRP A 193 27.81 17.00 -1.00
C TRP A 193 28.63 16.69 -2.28
N PRO A 194 29.29 15.52 -2.44
CA PRO A 194 30.00 15.21 -3.68
C PRO A 194 29.05 15.11 -4.88
N ARG A 195 27.83 14.62 -4.65
CA ARG A 195 26.78 14.55 -5.67
C ARG A 195 26.34 15.94 -6.13
N LEU A 196 26.20 16.87 -5.17
CA LEU A 196 25.91 18.28 -5.45
C LEU A 196 27.04 18.94 -6.25
N TYR A 197 28.30 18.68 -5.86
CA TYR A 197 29.45 19.18 -6.58
C TYR A 197 29.49 18.65 -8.01
N GLU A 198 29.29 17.34 -8.22
CA GLU A 198 29.37 16.71 -9.54
C GLU A 198 28.35 17.30 -10.52
N ALA A 199 27.11 17.53 -10.09
CA ALA A 199 26.09 18.13 -10.94
C ALA A 199 26.36 19.60 -11.29
N ASN A 200 27.13 20.32 -10.48
CA ASN A 200 27.45 21.75 -10.67
C ASN A 200 28.93 21.99 -10.99
N LYS A 201 29.67 20.91 -11.30
CA LYS A 201 31.13 20.91 -11.38
C LYS A 201 31.63 21.95 -12.37
N ASP A 202 30.99 22.02 -13.54
CA ASP A 202 31.34 22.97 -14.59
C ASP A 202 31.27 24.42 -14.12
N GLN A 203 30.23 24.79 -13.37
CA GLN A 203 30.04 26.15 -12.87
C GLN A 203 31.05 26.48 -11.77
N ILE A 204 31.26 25.54 -10.84
CA ILE A 204 32.16 25.69 -9.70
C ILE A 204 33.61 25.76 -10.18
N ASP A 205 34.02 24.84 -11.06
CA ASP A 205 35.39 24.78 -11.58
C ASP A 205 35.71 25.99 -12.47
N LYS A 206 34.76 26.48 -13.28
CA LYS A 206 34.93 27.74 -14.03
C LYS A 206 35.12 28.94 -13.08
N THR A 207 34.34 29.00 -12.01
CA THR A 207 34.45 30.06 -11.00
C THR A 207 35.80 29.99 -10.29
N TYR A 208 36.23 28.78 -9.91
CA TYR A 208 37.53 28.54 -9.28
C TYR A 208 38.70 28.91 -10.18
N ALA A 209 38.66 28.51 -11.46
CA ALA A 209 39.69 28.84 -12.43
C ALA A 209 39.81 30.36 -12.68
N ARG A 210 38.72 31.11 -12.52
CA ARG A 210 38.72 32.57 -12.58
C ARG A 210 39.29 33.20 -11.31
N TYR A 211 38.94 32.65 -10.15
CA TYR A 211 39.45 33.10 -8.86
C TYR A 211 40.97 32.90 -8.78
N SER A 212 41.46 31.68 -9.03
CA SER A 212 42.88 31.33 -8.90
C SER A 212 43.80 32.13 -9.82
N ARG A 213 43.32 32.52 -11.01
CA ARG A 213 44.07 33.37 -11.95
C ARG A 213 44.23 34.82 -11.46
N ASN A 214 43.29 35.32 -10.65
CA ASN A 214 43.20 36.73 -10.29
C ASN A 214 43.66 37.02 -8.85
N THR A 215 44.09 36.02 -8.09
CA THR A 215 44.51 36.17 -6.69
C THR A 215 45.96 35.72 -6.50
N ALA A 216 46.81 36.63 -6.02
CA ALA A 216 48.21 36.32 -5.70
C ALA A 216 48.33 35.39 -4.48
N ASP A 217 47.49 35.60 -3.45
CA ASP A 217 47.41 34.76 -2.26
C ASP A 217 46.07 34.02 -2.23
N ALA A 218 46.04 32.80 -2.76
CA ALA A 218 44.81 32.02 -2.86
C ALA A 218 44.38 31.48 -1.47
N LYS A 219 43.29 32.04 -0.93
CA LYS A 219 42.66 31.54 0.30
C LYS A 219 42.08 30.11 0.20
N TYR A 220 41.72 29.66 -1.00
CA TYR A 220 41.05 28.39 -1.25
C TYR A 220 41.89 27.55 -2.21
N GLU A 221 42.17 26.30 -1.83
CA GLU A 221 43.00 25.37 -2.62
C GLU A 221 42.18 24.42 -3.49
N LYS A 222 40.88 24.26 -3.19
CA LYS A 222 39.98 23.35 -3.89
C LYS A 222 38.77 24.11 -4.44
N ALA A 223 38.34 23.72 -5.64
CA ALA A 223 37.16 24.31 -6.28
C ALA A 223 35.89 24.13 -5.45
N ALA A 224 35.73 22.97 -4.81
CA ALA A 224 34.60 22.66 -3.93
C ALA A 224 34.45 23.61 -2.72
N ASP A 225 35.54 24.27 -2.31
CA ASP A 225 35.53 25.20 -1.18
C ASP A 225 35.13 26.63 -1.61
N LEU A 226 35.11 26.92 -2.92
CA LEU A 226 34.83 28.24 -3.47
C LEU A 226 33.34 28.43 -3.79
N ILE A 227 32.54 28.59 -2.73
CA ILE A 227 31.09 28.79 -2.81
C ILE A 227 30.73 30.24 -2.44
N PHE A 228 30.06 30.95 -3.34
CA PHE A 228 29.69 32.36 -3.18
C PHE A 228 28.17 32.55 -3.07
N PRO A 229 27.71 33.47 -2.20
CA PRO A 229 26.31 33.85 -2.15
C PRO A 229 25.78 34.31 -3.51
N GLY A 230 24.54 33.93 -3.82
CA GLY A 230 23.87 34.26 -5.07
C GLY A 230 24.12 33.28 -6.21
N GLN A 231 25.09 32.35 -6.08
CA GLN A 231 25.20 31.23 -7.00
C GLN A 231 23.92 30.39 -6.95
N VAL A 232 23.45 29.95 -8.12
CA VAL A 232 22.33 29.03 -8.24
C VAL A 232 22.91 27.67 -8.61
N PHE A 233 22.60 26.65 -7.82
CA PHE A 233 23.01 25.27 -8.06
C PHE A 233 21.82 24.41 -8.43
N ASP A 234 22.02 23.52 -9.38
CA ASP A 234 21.10 22.46 -9.74
C ASP A 234 21.24 21.32 -8.73
N ILE A 235 20.14 20.91 -8.12
CA ILE A 235 20.09 19.81 -7.15
C ILE A 235 19.66 18.52 -7.88
N PRO A 236 20.60 17.62 -8.21
CA PRO A 236 20.27 16.34 -8.84
C PRO A 236 19.50 15.44 -7.88
N ARG A 237 18.53 14.68 -8.38
CA ARG A 237 17.75 13.71 -7.60
C ARG A 237 18.28 12.30 -7.70
#